data_AF-A0A4P6AHU0-F1
#
_entry.id   AF-A0A4P6AHU0-F1
#
_cell.length_a   1.000
_cell.length_b   1.000
_cell.length_c   1.000
_cell.angle_alpha   90.00
_cell.angle_beta   90.00
_cell.angle_gamma   90.00
#
_symmetry.space_group_name_H-M   'P 1'
#
loop_
_entity.id
_entity.type
_entity.pdbx_description
1 polymer ?
#
loop_
_entity_poly.entity_id
_entity_poly.type
_entity_poly.pdbx_seq_one_letter_code
_entity_poly.pdbx_strand_id
1 'polypeptide(L)'
;MIVTFGVIGLLVLILIYFVLHAQNLQKELALSRHSTKQSNNKVTHAYRNLVLVTDALEKNLTFRIESAFKSRLINQAQYDVLHTLMRNFSTIVMTCCEKGFSFEESLNKVLAYEEITMEDIKEVIKELPSNVRMAWSKNTSDGFIAFCQTVTTTVSGVTKSEKDTSQ
;
A
#
# COMPACT_ATOMS: atom_id res chain seq x y z
N MET A 1 18.66 69.88 13.36
CA MET A 1 18.30 69.81 11.92
C MET A 1 19.02 68.65 11.22
N ILE A 2 20.36 68.66 11.09
CA ILE A 2 21.10 67.57 10.39
C ILE A 2 20.92 66.18 11.03
N VAL A 3 21.04 66.09 12.36
CA VAL A 3 20.90 64.80 13.08
C VAL A 3 19.47 64.23 12.95
N THR A 4 18.45 65.08 13.04
CA THR A 4 17.05 64.68 12.90
C THR A 4 16.74 64.17 11.50
N PHE A 5 17.27 64.80 10.44
CA PHE A 5 17.13 64.30 9.07
C PHE A 5 17.84 62.96 8.86
N GLY A 6 18.99 62.74 9.51
CA GLY A 6 19.71 61.46 9.47
C GLY A 6 18.92 60.31 10.11
N VAL A 7 18.33 60.54 11.29
CA VAL A 7 17.51 59.54 11.99
C VAL A 7 16.25 59.20 11.18
N ILE A 8 15.62 60.21 10.57
CA ILE A 8 14.44 60.00 9.70
C ILE A 8 14.82 59.17 8.48
N GLY A 9 15.95 59.46 7.83
CA GLY A 9 16.43 58.67 6.68
C GLY A 9 16.72 57.21 7.05
N LEU A 10 17.36 56.97 8.20
CA LEU A 10 17.62 55.62 8.71
C LEU A 10 16.31 54.85 8.98
N LEU A 11 15.33 55.49 9.62
CA LEU A 11 14.03 54.88 9.90
C LEU A 11 13.29 54.49 8.61
N VAL A 12 13.35 55.33 7.58
CA VAL A 12 12.76 55.03 6.27
C VAL A 12 13.43 53.81 5.62
N LEU A 13 14.77 53.71 5.68
CA LEU A 13 15.48 52.55 5.15
C LEU A 13 15.13 51.25 5.89
N ILE A 14 15.00 51.31 7.23
CA ILE A 14 14.59 50.16 8.05
C ILE A 14 13.16 49.72 7.69
N LEU A 15 12.24 50.68 7.51
CA LEU A 15 10.87 50.38 7.08
C LEU A 15 10.83 49.69 5.71
N ILE A 16 11.60 50.19 4.73
CA ILE A 16 11.69 49.57 3.40
C ILE A 16 12.24 48.14 3.50
N TYR A 17 13.32 47.94 4.25
CA TYR A 17 13.90 46.61 4.47
C TYR A 17 12.88 45.64 5.08
N PHE A 18 12.17 46.08 6.13
CA PHE A 18 11.18 45.25 6.81
C PHE A 18 10.02 44.87 5.89
N VAL A 19 9.54 45.81 5.07
CA VAL A 19 8.48 45.55 4.08
C VAL A 19 8.96 44.55 3.02
N LEU A 20 10.17 44.72 2.47
CA LEU A 20 10.73 43.77 1.49
C LEU A 20 10.92 42.37 2.09
N HIS A 21 11.41 42.28 3.33
CA HIS A 21 11.58 41.02 4.03
C HIS A 21 10.22 40.33 4.28
N ALA A 22 9.22 41.07 4.79
CA ALA A 22 7.88 40.55 5.02
C ALA A 22 7.21 40.05 3.72
N GLN A 23 7.36 40.78 2.61
CA GLN A 23 6.86 40.35 1.31
C GLN A 23 7.55 39.07 0.82
N ASN A 24 8.87 38.94 1.03
CA ASN A 24 9.60 37.75 0.63
C ASN A 24 9.16 36.53 1.46
N LEU A 25 8.98 36.68 2.78
CA LEU A 25 8.46 35.63 3.66
C LEU A 25 7.04 35.21 3.25
N GLN A 26 6.16 36.16 2.94
CA GLN A 26 4.80 35.85 2.47
C GLN A 26 4.81 35.07 1.16
N LYS A 27 5.72 35.41 0.24
CA LYS A 27 5.89 34.71 -1.04
C LYS A 27 6.39 33.28 -0.83
N GLU A 28 7.42 33.09 -0.01
CA GLU A 28 7.93 31.74 0.33
C GLU A 28 6.86 30.89 1.02
N LEU A 29 6.08 31.49 1.93
CA LEU A 29 4.99 30.81 2.62
C LEU A 29 3.84 30.44 1.68
N ALA A 30 3.50 31.31 0.72
CA ALA A 30 2.51 31.01 -0.31
C ALA A 30 2.97 29.87 -1.24
N LEU A 31 4.24 29.88 -1.67
CA LEU A 31 4.83 28.83 -2.48
C LEU A 31 4.87 27.49 -1.74
N SER A 32 5.27 27.49 -0.47
CA SER A 32 5.28 26.30 0.39
C SER A 32 3.88 25.73 0.57
N ARG A 33 2.88 26.57 0.88
CA ARG A 33 1.47 26.14 0.97
C ARG A 33 0.95 25.57 -0.34
N HIS A 34 1.24 26.21 -1.46
CA HIS A 34 0.84 25.72 -2.78
C HIS A 34 1.47 24.36 -3.09
N SER A 35 2.77 24.21 -2.83
CA SER A 35 3.51 22.95 -3.00
C SER A 35 2.90 21.83 -2.14
N THR A 36 2.63 22.11 -0.85
CA THR A 36 1.99 21.15 0.05
C THR A 36 0.58 20.77 -0.42
N LYS A 37 -0.23 21.73 -0.86
CA LYS A 37 -1.58 21.47 -1.38
C LYS A 37 -1.53 20.63 -2.66
N GLN A 38 -0.61 20.95 -3.57
CA GLN A 38 -0.43 20.19 -4.80
C GLN A 38 0.05 18.76 -4.51
N SER A 39 0.99 18.60 -3.58
CA SER A 39 1.48 17.29 -3.12
C SER A 39 0.36 16.46 -2.50
N ASN A 40 -0.39 17.05 -1.57
CA ASN A 40 -1.52 16.37 -0.92
C ASN A 40 -2.59 15.93 -1.92
N ASN A 41 -2.95 16.78 -2.88
CA ASN A 41 -3.89 16.39 -3.93
C ASN A 41 -3.38 15.20 -4.73
N LYS A 42 -2.10 15.20 -5.13
CA LYS A 42 -1.48 14.06 -5.84
C LYS A 42 -1.51 12.78 -4.99
N VAL A 43 -1.18 12.87 -3.70
CA VAL A 43 -1.24 11.74 -2.76
C VAL A 43 -2.67 11.22 -2.62
N THR A 44 -3.66 12.09 -2.45
CA THR A 44 -5.08 11.70 -2.37
C THR A 44 -5.57 11.04 -3.67
N HIS A 45 -5.15 11.55 -4.84
CA HIS A 45 -5.49 10.93 -6.12
C HIS A 45 -4.84 9.55 -6.28
N ALA A 46 -3.55 9.42 -5.99
CA ALA A 46 -2.84 8.15 -6.03
C ALA A 46 -3.46 7.13 -5.06
N TYR A 47 -3.82 7.57 -3.86
CA TYR A 47 -4.49 6.77 -2.84
C TYR A 47 -5.85 6.24 -3.32
N ARG A 48 -6.70 7.11 -3.88
CA ARG A 48 -8.00 6.68 -4.44
C ARG A 48 -7.82 5.64 -5.55
N ASN A 49 -6.84 5.84 -6.42
CA ASN A 49 -6.54 4.88 -7.47
C ASN A 49 -6.02 3.56 -6.89
N LEU A 50 -5.20 3.62 -5.83
CA LEU A 50 -4.70 2.42 -5.16
C LEU A 50 -5.84 1.60 -4.58
N VAL A 51 -6.79 2.22 -3.87
CA VAL A 51 -8.02 1.56 -3.36
C VAL A 51 -8.79 0.87 -4.50
N LEU A 52 -9.00 1.57 -5.62
CA LEU A 52 -9.72 1.00 -6.76
C LEU A 52 -8.97 -0.21 -7.37
N VAL A 53 -7.65 -0.13 -7.46
CA VAL A 53 -6.81 -1.21 -7.99
C VAL A 53 -6.76 -2.39 -7.02
N THR A 54 -6.66 -2.16 -5.72
CA THR A 54 -6.66 -3.23 -4.72
C THR A 54 -8.02 -3.93 -4.66
N ASP A 55 -9.12 -3.20 -4.79
CA ASP A 55 -10.47 -3.79 -4.88
C ASP A 55 -10.66 -4.62 -6.16
N ALA A 56 -10.12 -4.15 -7.29
CA ALA A 56 -10.16 -4.90 -8.54
C ALA A 56 -9.32 -6.19 -8.46
N LEU A 57 -8.13 -6.10 -7.83
CA LEU A 57 -7.26 -7.25 -7.58
C LEU A 57 -7.91 -8.25 -6.62
N GLU A 58 -8.50 -7.79 -5.52
CA GLU A 58 -9.24 -8.61 -4.57
C GLU A 58 -10.32 -9.44 -5.26
N LYS A 59 -11.15 -8.80 -6.09
CA LYS A 59 -12.19 -9.48 -6.87
C LYS A 59 -11.59 -10.50 -7.84
N ASN A 60 -10.52 -10.13 -8.53
CA ASN A 60 -9.85 -11.03 -9.47
C ASN A 60 -9.24 -12.26 -8.77
N LEU A 61 -8.53 -12.05 -7.67
CA LEU A 61 -7.88 -13.10 -6.89
C LEU A 61 -8.91 -14.04 -6.27
N THR A 62 -9.96 -13.49 -5.67
CA THR A 62 -11.08 -14.26 -5.11
C THR A 62 -11.73 -15.13 -6.18
N PHE A 63 -12.03 -14.56 -7.35
CA PHE A 63 -12.58 -15.31 -8.48
C PHE A 63 -11.67 -16.46 -8.93
N ARG A 64 -10.35 -16.24 -8.98
CA ARG A 64 -9.37 -17.28 -9.37
C ARG A 64 -9.33 -18.43 -8.37
N ILE A 65 -9.40 -18.13 -7.07
CA ILE A 65 -9.45 -19.16 -6.02
C ILE A 65 -10.76 -19.94 -6.07
N GLU A 66 -11.90 -19.27 -6.24
CA GLU A 66 -13.19 -19.94 -6.42
C GLU A 66 -13.21 -20.84 -7.66
N SER A 67 -12.64 -20.39 -8.77
CA SER A 67 -12.51 -21.17 -10.00
C SER A 67 -11.63 -22.41 -9.78
N ALA A 68 -10.51 -22.27 -9.09
CA ALA A 68 -9.62 -23.39 -8.78
C ALA A 68 -10.28 -24.42 -7.86
N PHE A 69 -11.05 -23.97 -6.87
CA PHE A 69 -11.83 -24.85 -6.00
C PHE A 69 -12.93 -25.59 -6.77
N LYS A 70 -13.71 -24.89 -7.61
CA LYS A 70 -14.71 -25.52 -8.50
C LYS A 70 -14.08 -26.56 -9.44
N SER A 71 -12.85 -26.31 -9.86
CA SER A 71 -12.06 -27.22 -10.72
C SER A 71 -11.37 -28.35 -9.93
N ARG A 72 -11.58 -28.43 -8.60
CA ARG A 72 -10.98 -29.42 -7.69
C ARG A 72 -9.44 -29.41 -7.68
N LEU A 73 -8.83 -28.26 -7.96
CA LEU A 73 -7.37 -28.08 -7.92
C LEU A 73 -6.84 -27.82 -6.51
N ILE A 74 -7.72 -27.41 -5.58
CA ILE A 74 -7.43 -27.18 -4.17
C ILE A 74 -8.47 -27.85 -3.27
N ASN A 75 -8.04 -28.22 -2.07
CA ASN A 75 -8.89 -28.85 -1.07
C ASN A 75 -9.72 -27.80 -0.28
N GLN A 76 -10.74 -28.26 0.46
CA GLN A 76 -11.61 -27.38 1.26
C GLN A 76 -10.81 -26.50 2.24
N ALA A 77 -9.91 -27.08 3.02
CA ALA A 77 -9.09 -26.32 3.98
C ALA A 77 -8.22 -25.24 3.29
N GLN A 78 -7.67 -25.55 2.12
CA GLN A 78 -6.90 -24.59 1.33
C GLN A 78 -7.80 -23.49 0.77
N TYR A 79 -9.01 -23.85 0.32
CA TYR A 79 -10.00 -22.88 -0.15
C TYR A 79 -10.42 -21.92 0.96
N ASP A 80 -10.79 -22.41 2.14
CA ASP A 80 -11.28 -21.57 3.23
C ASP A 80 -10.23 -20.53 3.64
N VAL A 81 -8.96 -20.96 3.77
CA VAL A 81 -7.84 -20.07 4.09
C VAL A 81 -7.56 -19.08 2.95
N LEU A 82 -7.34 -19.57 1.72
CA LEU A 82 -6.96 -18.71 0.60
C LEU A 82 -8.08 -17.74 0.23
N HIS A 83 -9.33 -18.19 0.25
CA HIS A 83 -10.50 -17.34 -0.03
C HIS A 83 -10.60 -16.21 0.99
N THR A 84 -10.43 -16.50 2.28
CA THR A 84 -10.45 -15.48 3.34
C THR A 84 -9.33 -14.46 3.16
N LEU A 85 -8.12 -14.90 2.79
CA LEU A 85 -7.00 -14.02 2.48
C LEU A 85 -7.27 -13.14 1.25
N MET A 86 -7.83 -13.72 0.18
CA MET A 86 -8.15 -12.95 -1.04
C MET A 86 -9.29 -11.97 -0.80
N ARG A 87 -10.34 -12.35 -0.07
CA ARG A 87 -11.50 -11.51 0.27
C ARG A 87 -11.12 -10.30 1.12
N ASN A 88 -10.08 -10.43 1.95
CA ASN A 88 -9.60 -9.35 2.79
C ASN A 88 -8.37 -8.65 2.21
N PHE A 89 -8.04 -8.91 0.94
CA PHE A 89 -6.82 -8.42 0.31
C PHE A 89 -6.74 -6.89 0.33
N SER A 90 -7.79 -6.19 -0.08
CA SER A 90 -7.80 -4.73 -0.13
C SER A 90 -7.61 -4.16 1.27
N THR A 91 -8.36 -4.67 2.25
CA THR A 91 -8.25 -4.25 3.66
C THR A 91 -6.83 -4.42 4.21
N ILE A 92 -6.18 -5.56 3.97
CA ILE A 92 -4.83 -5.84 4.46
C ILE A 92 -3.81 -4.89 3.82
N VAL A 93 -3.83 -4.77 2.49
CA VAL A 93 -2.88 -3.92 1.74
C VAL A 93 -3.07 -2.45 2.11
N MET A 94 -4.32 -1.98 2.16
CA MET A 94 -4.64 -0.60 2.53
C MET A 94 -4.23 -0.30 3.98
N THR A 95 -4.43 -1.24 4.91
CA THR A 95 -4.01 -1.05 6.30
C THR A 95 -2.49 -0.93 6.43
N CYS A 96 -1.72 -1.73 5.68
CA CYS A 96 -0.27 -1.58 5.58
C CYS A 96 0.13 -0.20 5.01
N CYS A 97 -0.55 0.26 3.95
CA CYS A 97 -0.24 1.53 3.29
C CYS A 97 -0.66 2.77 4.11
N GLU A 98 -1.78 2.72 4.82
CA GLU A 98 -2.33 3.85 5.59
C GLU A 98 -1.65 4.00 6.95
N LYS A 99 -1.52 2.88 7.67
CA LYS A 99 -1.10 2.89 9.08
C LYS A 99 0.37 2.51 9.27
N GLY A 100 1.05 2.10 8.19
CA GLY A 100 2.43 1.64 8.24
C GLY A 100 2.62 0.35 9.02
N PHE A 101 1.55 -0.43 9.21
CA PHE A 101 1.63 -1.72 9.89
C PHE A 101 2.34 -2.75 9.02
N SER A 102 2.99 -3.71 9.67
CA SER A 102 3.45 -4.91 9.01
C SER A 102 2.28 -5.74 8.47
N PHE A 103 2.60 -6.67 7.57
CA PHE A 103 1.60 -7.58 7.01
C PHE A 103 0.96 -8.44 8.11
N GLU A 104 1.75 -9.02 9.01
CA GLU A 104 1.26 -9.87 10.10
C GLU A 104 0.35 -9.10 11.08
N GLU A 105 0.68 -7.85 11.42
CA GLU A 105 -0.19 -7.02 12.26
C GLU A 105 -1.52 -6.70 11.59
N SER A 106 -1.50 -6.44 10.28
CA SER A 106 -2.70 -6.15 9.50
C SER A 106 -3.56 -7.41 9.35
N LEU A 107 -2.93 -8.56 9.10
CA LEU A 107 -3.60 -9.85 9.02
C LEU A 107 -4.24 -10.23 10.35
N ASN A 108 -3.52 -10.13 11.47
CA ASN A 108 -4.07 -10.45 12.79
C ASN A 108 -5.30 -9.60 13.15
N LYS A 109 -5.35 -8.34 12.69
CA LYS A 109 -6.54 -7.48 12.88
C LYS A 109 -7.74 -7.93 12.07
N VAL A 110 -7.52 -8.44 10.87
CA VAL A 110 -8.59 -9.02 10.05
C VAL A 110 -9.06 -10.33 10.66
N LEU A 111 -8.14 -11.20 11.05
CA LEU A 111 -8.45 -12.51 11.64
C LEU A 111 -9.20 -12.41 12.97
N ALA A 112 -9.08 -11.31 13.70
CA ALA A 112 -9.86 -11.08 14.92
C ALA A 112 -11.39 -11.10 14.68
N TYR A 113 -11.84 -10.95 13.43
CA TYR A 113 -13.25 -10.99 13.04
C TYR A 113 -13.62 -12.20 12.17
N GLU A 114 -12.67 -13.12 11.95
CA GLU A 114 -12.84 -14.31 11.12
C GLU A 114 -12.79 -15.57 11.99
N GLU A 115 -13.36 -16.68 11.49
CA GLU A 115 -13.28 -17.98 12.18
C GLU A 115 -11.90 -18.65 12.00
N ILE A 116 -11.13 -18.21 11.01
CA ILE A 116 -9.82 -18.78 10.64
C ILE A 116 -8.72 -18.19 11.52
N THR A 117 -7.86 -19.06 12.07
CA THR A 117 -6.73 -18.65 12.90
C THR A 117 -5.44 -18.48 12.09
N MET A 118 -4.46 -17.80 12.68
CA MET A 118 -3.13 -17.65 12.08
C MET A 118 -2.40 -19.01 11.97
N GLU A 119 -2.73 -19.95 12.84
CA GLU A 119 -2.24 -21.32 12.83
C GLU A 119 -2.74 -22.08 11.59
N ASP A 120 -4.04 -21.99 11.29
CA ASP A 120 -4.65 -22.62 10.10
C ASP A 120 -4.01 -22.09 8.81
N ILE A 121 -3.76 -20.78 8.76
CA ILE A 121 -3.04 -20.14 7.65
C ILE A 121 -1.63 -20.72 7.49
N LYS A 122 -0.88 -20.85 8.60
CA LYS A 122 0.47 -21.40 8.57
C LYS A 122 0.49 -22.87 8.11
N GLU A 123 -0.51 -23.66 8.47
CA GLU A 123 -0.60 -25.05 8.01
C GLU A 123 -0.77 -25.14 6.50
N VAL A 124 -1.72 -24.39 5.94
CA VAL A 124 -1.92 -24.33 4.49
C VAL A 124 -0.68 -23.80 3.77
N ILE A 125 -0.01 -22.79 4.33
CA ILE A 125 1.17 -22.21 3.71
C ILE A 125 2.35 -23.18 3.68
N LYS A 126 2.49 -24.09 4.65
CA LYS A 126 3.56 -25.11 4.65
C LYS A 126 3.47 -26.05 3.45
N GLU A 127 2.26 -26.33 2.97
CA GLU A 127 2.01 -27.19 1.81
C GLU A 127 2.34 -26.50 0.47
N LEU A 128 2.45 -25.17 0.46
CA LEU A 128 2.72 -24.39 -0.74
C LEU A 128 4.20 -24.48 -1.18
N PRO A 129 4.46 -24.31 -2.49
CA PRO A 129 5.82 -24.38 -3.01
C PRO A 129 6.72 -23.27 -2.44
N SER A 130 8.04 -23.52 -2.42
CA SER A 130 9.01 -22.67 -1.71
C SER A 130 8.98 -21.20 -2.14
N ASN A 131 8.81 -20.94 -3.44
CA ASN A 131 8.70 -19.59 -4.01
C ASN A 131 7.53 -18.80 -3.41
N VAL A 132 6.39 -19.45 -3.17
CA VAL A 132 5.22 -18.85 -2.55
C VAL A 132 5.48 -18.55 -1.08
N ARG A 133 6.07 -19.50 -0.35
CA ARG A 133 6.43 -19.32 1.07
C ARG A 133 7.42 -18.17 1.29
N MET A 134 8.38 -18.00 0.39
CA MET A 134 9.33 -16.88 0.45
C MET A 134 8.67 -15.52 0.28
N ALA A 135 7.62 -15.42 -0.55
CA ALA A 135 6.87 -14.16 -0.70
C ALA A 135 6.13 -13.81 0.59
N TRP A 136 5.50 -14.82 1.23
CA TRP A 136 4.82 -14.68 2.51
C TRP A 136 5.75 -14.21 3.64
N SER A 137 6.96 -14.76 3.73
CA SER A 137 7.90 -14.46 4.82
C SER A 137 8.45 -13.02 4.82
N LYS A 138 8.22 -12.25 3.75
CA LYS A 138 8.71 -10.86 3.66
C LYS A 138 8.01 -9.89 4.61
N ASN A 139 6.87 -10.28 5.20
CA ASN A 139 6.08 -9.46 6.15
C ASN A 139 5.82 -8.01 5.70
N THR A 140 5.65 -7.80 4.40
CA THR A 140 5.41 -6.50 3.77
C THR A 140 4.20 -6.60 2.85
N SER A 141 3.55 -5.47 2.56
CA SER A 141 2.42 -5.42 1.62
C SER A 141 2.81 -5.96 0.24
N ASP A 142 3.98 -5.59 -0.27
CA ASP A 142 4.51 -6.08 -1.55
C ASP A 142 4.73 -7.60 -1.55
N GLY A 143 5.26 -8.14 -0.45
CA GLY A 143 5.39 -9.58 -0.24
C GLY A 143 4.05 -10.33 -0.25
N PHE A 144 3.03 -9.75 0.38
CA PHE A 144 1.67 -10.30 0.38
C PHE A 144 1.02 -10.24 -1.00
N ILE A 145 1.18 -9.13 -1.74
CA ILE A 145 0.70 -9.01 -3.12
C ILE A 145 1.33 -10.09 -4.01
N ALA A 146 2.65 -10.23 -3.94
CA ALA A 146 3.39 -11.25 -4.67
C ALA A 146 2.95 -12.66 -4.26
N PHE A 147 2.70 -12.91 -2.98
CA PHE A 147 2.16 -14.17 -2.48
C PHE A 147 0.82 -14.49 -3.14
N CYS A 148 -0.16 -13.57 -3.08
CA CYS A 148 -1.50 -13.79 -3.63
C CYS A 148 -1.47 -14.07 -5.14
N GLN A 149 -0.65 -13.32 -5.89
CA GLN A 149 -0.48 -13.52 -7.33
C GLN A 149 0.20 -14.86 -7.65
N THR A 150 1.21 -15.26 -6.88
CA THR A 150 1.93 -16.51 -7.10
C THR A 150 1.05 -17.71 -6.73
N VAL A 151 0.38 -17.67 -5.58
CA VAL A 151 -0.57 -18.69 -5.11
C VAL A 151 -1.61 -18.97 -6.20
N THR A 152 -2.28 -17.93 -6.69
CA THR A 152 -3.36 -18.09 -7.65
C THR A 152 -2.84 -18.64 -8.98
N THR A 153 -1.58 -18.36 -9.34
CA THR A 153 -0.97 -18.87 -10.57
C THR A 153 -0.56 -20.34 -10.43
N THR A 154 0.00 -20.72 -9.28
CA THR A 154 0.33 -22.11 -8.98
C THR A 154 -0.91 -23.00 -8.85
N VAL A 155 -1.97 -22.47 -8.23
CA VAL A 155 -3.20 -23.19 -7.95
C VAL A 155 -4.08 -23.31 -9.20
N SER A 156 -4.11 -22.31 -10.08
CA SER A 156 -4.82 -22.41 -11.37
C SER A 156 -4.11 -23.29 -12.41
N GLY A 157 -2.98 -23.94 -12.08
CA GLY A 157 -2.28 -24.86 -12.98
C GLY A 157 -1.53 -24.19 -14.14
N VAL A 158 -1.33 -22.86 -14.12
CA VAL A 158 -0.63 -22.11 -15.17
C VAL A 158 0.87 -22.47 -15.25
N THR A 159 1.42 -23.11 -14.22
CA THR A 159 2.83 -23.55 -14.15
C THR A 159 3.10 -24.94 -14.75
N LYS A 160 2.14 -25.57 -15.46
CA LYS A 160 2.35 -26.87 -16.12
C LYS A 160 3.07 -26.81 -17.48
N SER A 161 3.65 -25.68 -17.90
CA SER A 161 4.17 -25.51 -19.28
C SER A 161 5.63 -25.07 -19.41
N GLU A 162 6.53 -25.42 -18.49
CA GLU A 162 7.96 -25.05 -18.65
C GLU A 162 8.98 -26.17 -18.35
N LYS A 163 8.56 -27.44 -18.34
CA LYS A 163 9.49 -28.58 -18.20
C LYS A 163 9.37 -29.72 -19.22
N ASP A 164 8.46 -29.66 -20.20
CA ASP A 164 8.29 -30.72 -21.22
C ASP A 164 8.65 -30.25 -22.65
N THR A 165 9.72 -29.47 -22.81
CA THR A 165 10.24 -29.15 -24.16
C THR A 165 11.76 -29.11 -24.20
N SER A 166 12.38 -30.12 -23.59
CA SER A 166 13.78 -30.48 -23.83
C SER A 166 13.93 -32.01 -23.77
N GLN A 167 13.42 -32.69 -24.79
CA GLN A 167 13.93 -33.99 -25.23
C GLN A 167 14.23 -33.89 -26.73
#